data_AF-A0AAF0DR83-F1
#
_entry.id   AF-A0AAF0DR83-F1
#
_cell.length_a   1.000
_cell.length_b   1.000
_cell.length_c   1.000
_cell.angle_alpha   90.00
_cell.angle_beta   90.00
_cell.angle_gamma   90.00
#
_symmetry.space_group_name_H-M   'P 1'
#
loop_
_entity.id
_entity.type
_entity.pdbx_description
1 polymer ?
#
loop_
_entity_poly.entity_id
_entity_poly.type
_entity_poly.pdbx_seq_one_letter_code
_entity_poly.pdbx_strand_id
1 'polypeptide(L)'
;MLRSVVSGTRGAAARWFSTTAAPAKKSAPARGRARKSPKTLLRLHAEGKLKGAEAAAAAKLLAENDATHAVKADEKKGTQSMTLSEARNVIRSLEAARPRNAYELHIVTNVPSNQTNAFRGRIVFPKEPRIKGETVLVFAEQGTEAAAAAHRAAEQLQASGSSTQLIIGGSEMITDAASGRVPAYTRVLCTTAMLPALSKALARTLGPRGLMPSTKRGTAVEDGEEMQRAVEQLVTGVDWRGDRTGVVRGAVGRIAFSEADLQKNVQALLDAVIEKAVSGLAGTKTSAHVVAGYARDTESVDAQGQKVAKRTPGALKRA
;
A
#
# COMPACT_ATOMS: atom_id res chain seq x y z
N MET A 1 58.55 -52.93 14.87
CA MET A 1 59.38 -51.71 14.79
C MET A 1 58.93 -50.77 15.91
N LEU A 2 59.41 -50.96 17.14
CA LEU A 2 60.54 -50.22 17.78
C LEU A 2 60.27 -48.71 17.86
N ARG A 3 59.81 -48.24 19.04
CA ARG A 3 60.55 -47.41 20.06
C ARG A 3 60.59 -45.92 19.69
N SER A 4 60.39 -44.93 20.56
CA SER A 4 60.44 -44.83 22.03
C SER A 4 59.78 -43.52 22.49
N VAL A 5 58.96 -43.50 23.56
CA VAL A 5 59.28 -43.11 24.98
C VAL A 5 59.69 -41.62 25.09
N VAL A 6 59.01 -40.74 25.85
CA VAL A 6 59.15 -40.60 27.32
C VAL A 6 58.01 -39.74 27.95
N SER A 7 57.44 -40.31 29.04
CA SER A 7 56.76 -39.76 30.26
C SER A 7 55.87 -38.52 30.20
N GLY A 8 54.62 -38.54 30.69
CA GLY A 8 54.22 -38.72 32.10
C GLY A 8 54.11 -37.33 32.75
N THR A 9 53.01 -36.85 33.33
CA THR A 9 52.22 -37.41 34.43
C THR A 9 50.85 -36.74 34.55
N ARG A 10 49.88 -37.49 35.10
CA ARG A 10 48.55 -37.07 35.54
C ARG A 10 48.60 -35.92 36.57
N GLY A 11 47.60 -35.04 36.57
CA GLY A 11 47.37 -34.11 37.68
C GLY A 11 46.16 -33.21 37.47
N ALA A 12 45.12 -33.40 38.26
CA ALA A 12 43.91 -32.60 38.27
C ALA A 12 44.20 -31.12 38.54
N ALA A 13 43.87 -30.24 37.58
CA ALA A 13 43.93 -28.80 37.80
C ALA A 13 42.64 -28.34 38.50
N ALA A 14 42.67 -28.41 39.83
CA ALA A 14 41.81 -27.61 40.69
C ALA A 14 42.03 -26.13 40.37
N ARG A 15 40.94 -25.41 40.10
CA ARG A 15 40.94 -23.95 39.91
C ARG A 15 41.44 -23.27 41.18
N TRP A 16 42.68 -22.82 41.17
CA TRP A 16 43.21 -21.91 42.18
C TRP A 16 42.70 -20.50 41.86
N PHE A 17 41.80 -19.99 42.69
CA PHE A 17 41.50 -18.56 42.73
C PHE A 17 42.71 -17.83 43.33
N SER A 18 43.49 -17.14 42.51
CA SER A 18 44.52 -16.22 43.02
C SER A 18 43.87 -14.89 43.39
N THR A 19 43.80 -14.61 44.68
CA THR A 19 43.41 -13.31 45.22
C THR A 19 44.61 -12.36 45.16
N THR A 20 44.88 -11.77 44.00
CA THR A 20 45.76 -10.60 43.94
C THR A 20 44.92 -9.37 44.27
N ALA A 21 44.93 -8.97 45.53
CA ALA A 21 44.30 -7.73 45.99
C ALA A 21 45.02 -6.53 45.36
N ALA A 22 44.46 -5.97 44.30
CA ALA A 22 44.89 -4.68 43.79
C ALA A 22 44.57 -3.61 44.85
N PRO A 23 45.50 -2.70 45.18
CA PRO A 23 45.21 -1.63 46.13
C PRO A 23 44.13 -0.72 45.54
N ALA A 24 42.99 -0.63 46.23
CA ALA A 24 41.94 0.32 45.90
C ALA A 24 42.55 1.72 45.95
N LYS A 25 42.69 2.37 44.78
CA LYS A 25 42.99 3.80 44.72
C LYS A 25 41.88 4.51 45.49
N LYS A 26 42.21 5.09 46.66
CA LYS A 26 41.33 6.02 47.36
C LYS A 26 40.97 7.13 46.37
N SER A 27 39.73 7.13 45.88
CA SER A 27 39.20 8.25 45.13
C SER A 27 39.20 9.46 46.07
N ALA A 28 39.73 10.60 45.59
CA ALA A 28 39.60 11.86 46.30
C ALA A 28 38.11 12.13 46.57
N PRO A 29 37.74 12.72 47.72
CA PRO A 29 36.34 13.01 48.00
C PRO A 29 35.86 14.03 46.99
N ALA A 30 35.11 13.60 45.98
CA ALA A 30 34.45 14.48 45.06
C ALA A 30 33.36 15.23 45.84
N ARG A 31 33.70 16.40 46.38
CA ARG A 31 32.73 17.46 46.69
C ARG A 31 32.13 17.93 45.36
N GLY A 32 31.29 17.11 44.75
CA GLY A 32 30.63 17.39 43.48
C GLY A 32 29.13 17.53 43.70
N ARG A 33 28.61 18.75 43.57
CA ARG A 33 27.15 18.98 43.48
C ARG A 33 26.55 18.04 42.43
N ALA A 34 25.38 17.47 42.73
CA ALA A 34 24.63 16.66 41.79
C ALA A 34 24.48 17.41 40.45
N ARG A 35 24.90 16.78 39.35
CA ARG A 35 24.79 17.38 38.01
C ARG A 35 23.30 17.53 37.68
N LYS A 36 22.89 18.75 37.33
CA LYS A 36 21.52 19.07 36.96
C LYS A 36 21.15 18.34 35.66
N SER A 37 19.89 17.92 35.53
CA SER A 37 19.40 17.23 34.33
C SER A 37 19.42 18.15 33.10
N PRO A 38 19.55 17.61 31.87
CA PRO A 38 19.58 18.40 30.64
C PRO A 38 18.39 19.36 30.47
N LYS A 39 17.17 18.92 30.83
CA LYS A 39 15.96 19.76 30.80
C LYS A 39 16.05 20.94 31.77
N THR A 40 16.58 20.70 32.97
CA THR A 40 16.76 21.74 33.99
C THR A 40 17.87 22.72 33.61
N LEU A 41 18.92 22.26 32.94
CA LEU A 41 19.99 23.13 32.42
C LEU A 41 19.47 24.05 31.32
N LEU A 42 18.71 23.54 30.35
CA LEU A 42 18.10 24.36 29.29
C LEU A 42 17.15 25.42 29.87
N ARG A 43 16.34 25.05 30.88
CA ARG A 43 15.43 25.99 31.56
C ARG A 43 16.19 27.07 32.33
N LEU A 44 17.20 26.70 33.12
CA LEU A 44 17.99 27.66 33.90
C LEU A 44 18.90 28.54 33.03
N HIS A 45 19.29 28.05 31.84
CA HIS A 45 19.96 28.84 30.82
C HIS A 45 19.03 29.90 30.23
N ALA A 46 17.79 29.54 29.90
CA ALA A 46 16.76 30.48 29.45
C ALA A 46 16.42 31.55 30.51
N GLU A 47 16.48 31.19 31.79
CA GLU A 47 16.31 32.12 32.92
C GLU A 47 17.57 32.96 33.23
N GLY A 48 18.69 32.78 32.52
CA GLY A 48 19.94 33.52 32.72
C GLY A 48 20.68 33.21 34.02
N LYS A 49 20.31 32.12 34.72
CA LYS A 49 20.79 31.78 36.07
C LYS A 49 22.01 30.86 36.11
N LEU A 50 22.58 30.50 34.95
CA LEU A 50 23.75 29.61 34.86
C LEU A 50 25.04 30.41 34.58
N LYS A 51 26.15 30.02 35.22
CA LYS A 51 27.49 30.58 34.99
C LYS A 51 28.51 29.46 34.84
N GLY A 52 29.57 29.70 34.06
CA GLY A 52 30.69 28.78 33.90
C GLY A 52 30.32 27.46 33.18
N ALA A 53 30.78 26.33 33.72
CA ALA A 53 30.69 25.02 33.06
C ALA A 53 29.24 24.53 32.80
N GLU A 54 28.26 24.92 33.63
CA GLU A 54 26.85 24.56 33.43
C GLU A 54 26.22 25.36 32.27
N ALA A 55 26.65 26.61 32.06
CA ALA A 55 26.20 27.42 30.92
C ALA A 55 26.77 26.89 29.60
N ALA A 56 28.05 26.49 29.59
CA ALA A 56 28.66 25.86 28.42
C ALA A 56 27.99 24.53 28.03
N ALA A 57 27.59 23.72 29.02
CA ALA A 57 26.84 22.48 28.78
C ALA A 57 25.43 22.74 28.22
N ALA A 58 24.73 23.77 28.71
CA ALA A 58 23.41 24.15 28.20
C ALA A 58 23.49 24.74 26.78
N ALA A 59 24.50 25.56 26.49
CA ALA A 59 24.75 26.10 25.14
C ALA A 59 25.04 24.99 24.12
N LYS A 60 25.80 23.96 24.52
CA LYS A 60 26.06 22.79 23.68
C LYS A 60 24.78 22.00 23.37
N LEU A 61 23.90 21.81 24.37
CA LEU A 61 22.61 21.15 24.18
C LEU A 61 21.64 21.96 23.32
N LEU A 62 21.67 23.29 23.41
CA LEU A 62 20.90 24.18 22.52
C LEU A 62 21.39 24.04 21.07
N ALA A 63 22.70 24.13 20.84
CA ALA A 63 23.27 23.97 19.51
C ALA A 63 22.96 22.59 18.89
N GLU A 64 22.96 21.53 19.70
CA GLU A 64 22.59 20.18 19.27
C GLU A 64 21.08 20.06 18.94
N ASN A 65 20.21 20.73 19.70
CA ASN A 65 18.79 20.82 19.39
C ASN A 65 18.54 21.67 18.13
N ASP A 66 19.21 22.80 17.98
CA ASP A 66 19.07 23.69 16.83
C ASP A 66 19.56 23.01 15.55
N ALA A 67 20.66 22.24 15.63
CA ALA A 67 21.15 21.42 14.52
C ALA A 67 20.16 20.31 14.14
N THR A 68 19.56 19.62 15.11
CA THR A 68 18.54 18.59 14.84
C THR A 68 17.23 19.19 14.31
N HIS A 69 16.87 20.40 14.73
CA HIS A 69 15.74 21.15 14.17
C HIS A 69 16.01 21.64 12.74
N ALA A 70 17.24 22.09 12.44
CA ALA A 70 17.65 22.50 11.10
C ALA A 70 17.66 21.32 10.10
N VAL A 71 18.19 20.16 10.50
CA VAL A 71 18.17 18.94 9.66
C VAL A 71 16.72 18.50 9.37
N LYS A 72 15.83 18.54 10.37
CA LYS A 72 14.39 18.25 10.17
C LYS A 72 13.68 19.30 9.30
N ALA A 73 14.13 20.55 9.34
CA ALA A 73 13.58 21.63 8.52
C ALA A 73 13.99 21.49 7.05
N ASP A 74 15.23 21.05 6.78
CA ASP A 74 15.69 20.76 5.41
C ASP A 74 15.11 19.46 4.85
N GLU A 75 14.88 18.41 5.66
CA GLU A 75 14.11 17.23 5.22
C GLU A 75 12.67 17.61 4.81
N LYS A 76 12.04 18.56 5.51
CA LYS A 76 10.71 19.08 5.16
C LYS A 76 10.69 19.86 3.83
N LYS A 77 11.81 20.46 3.40
CA LYS A 77 11.89 21.14 2.10
C LYS A 77 11.90 20.18 0.90
N GLY A 78 12.20 18.89 1.11
CA GLY A 78 12.14 17.87 0.06
C GLY A 78 10.71 17.54 -0.41
N THR A 79 9.70 17.88 0.38
CA THR A 79 8.29 17.68 0.02
C THR A 79 7.71 18.96 -0.56
N GLN A 80 8.04 19.27 -1.82
CA GLN A 80 7.32 20.31 -2.56
C GLN A 80 5.88 19.82 -2.82
N SER A 81 4.92 20.33 -2.05
CA SER A 81 3.51 20.17 -2.35
C SER A 81 3.14 21.03 -3.55
N MET A 82 2.67 20.41 -4.61
CA MET A 82 2.22 21.07 -5.84
C MET A 82 0.72 20.82 -6.05
N THR A 83 0.07 21.69 -6.82
CA THR A 83 -1.33 21.48 -7.22
C THR A 83 -1.45 20.29 -8.17
N LEU A 84 -2.66 19.72 -8.30
CA LEU A 84 -2.91 18.60 -9.23
C LEU A 84 -2.55 18.96 -10.67
N SER A 85 -2.81 20.20 -11.07
CA SER A 85 -2.54 20.75 -12.40
C SER A 85 -1.03 20.84 -12.67
N GLU A 86 -0.27 21.36 -11.71
CA GLU A 86 1.19 21.41 -11.77
C GLU A 86 1.79 20.01 -11.79
N ALA A 87 1.30 19.10 -10.94
CA ALA A 87 1.73 17.70 -10.92
C ALA A 87 1.55 17.04 -12.29
N ARG A 88 0.37 17.21 -12.92
CA ARG A 88 0.10 16.68 -14.26
C ARG A 88 1.13 17.20 -15.29
N ASN A 89 1.43 18.49 -15.26
CA ASN A 89 2.35 19.11 -16.21
C ASN A 89 3.79 18.59 -16.03
N VAL A 90 4.24 18.45 -14.78
CA VAL A 90 5.54 17.86 -14.44
C VAL A 90 5.62 16.40 -14.89
N ILE A 91 4.59 15.61 -14.62
CA ILE A 91 4.58 14.19 -15.01
C ILE A 91 4.56 14.05 -16.53
N ARG A 92 3.79 14.89 -17.23
CA ARG A 92 3.74 14.90 -18.69
C ARG A 92 5.08 15.27 -19.32
N SER A 93 5.83 16.20 -18.72
CA SER A 93 7.17 16.56 -19.22
C SER A 93 8.20 15.45 -18.97
N LEU A 94 8.08 14.72 -17.86
CA LEU A 94 8.97 13.60 -17.52
C LEU A 94 8.67 12.34 -18.34
N GLU A 95 7.40 12.02 -18.57
CA GLU A 95 6.97 10.74 -19.16
C GLU A 95 6.57 10.81 -20.64
N ALA A 96 6.98 11.87 -21.37
CA ALA A 96 6.67 12.04 -22.79
C ALA A 96 7.04 10.82 -23.67
N ALA A 97 8.08 10.06 -23.28
CA ALA A 97 8.53 8.86 -23.97
C ALA A 97 7.65 7.62 -23.76
N ARG A 98 6.74 7.61 -22.76
CA ARG A 98 5.94 6.44 -22.37
C ARG A 98 4.47 6.83 -22.09
N PRO A 99 3.69 7.16 -23.14
CA PRO A 99 2.31 7.65 -23.00
C PRO A 99 1.32 6.62 -22.45
N ARG A 100 1.72 5.34 -22.40
CA ARG A 100 0.95 4.21 -21.88
C ARG A 100 1.22 3.94 -20.39
N ASN A 101 1.93 4.81 -19.68
CA ASN A 101 2.08 4.64 -18.25
C ASN A 101 0.82 5.07 -17.49
N ALA A 102 0.55 4.37 -16.38
CA ALA A 102 -0.51 4.72 -15.45
C ALA A 102 0.08 5.53 -14.29
N TYR A 103 -0.65 6.57 -13.88
CA TYR A 103 -0.31 7.39 -12.73
C TYR A 103 -0.99 6.85 -11.48
N GLU A 104 -0.23 6.68 -10.41
CA GLU A 104 -0.72 6.15 -9.15
C GLU A 104 -0.86 7.25 -8.09
N LEU A 105 -1.93 7.15 -7.31
CA LEU A 105 -2.12 7.97 -6.13
C LEU A 105 -1.83 7.11 -4.89
N HIS A 106 -0.91 7.57 -4.06
CA HIS A 106 -0.59 6.96 -2.78
C HIS A 106 -1.25 7.77 -1.67
N ILE A 107 -2.28 7.19 -1.07
CA ILE A 107 -2.98 7.82 0.05
C ILE A 107 -2.46 7.17 1.33
N VAL A 108 -1.77 7.94 2.14
CA VAL A 108 -1.29 7.51 3.45
C VAL A 108 -2.39 7.78 4.46
N THR A 109 -2.89 6.72 5.08
CA THR A 109 -3.90 6.78 6.14
C THR A 109 -3.32 6.26 7.45
N ASN A 110 -3.76 6.84 8.55
CA ASN A 110 -3.34 6.43 9.89
C ASN A 110 -4.21 5.26 10.41
N VAL A 111 -4.18 4.14 9.70
CA VAL A 111 -4.90 2.91 10.10
C VAL A 111 -3.96 2.02 10.92
N PRO A 112 -4.32 1.59 12.14
CA PRO A 112 -3.47 0.71 12.93
C PRO A 112 -3.35 -0.68 12.26
N SER A 113 -2.17 -1.30 12.37
CA SER A 113 -1.85 -2.56 11.68
C SER A 113 -2.78 -3.73 12.00
N ASN A 114 -3.58 -3.67 13.07
CA ASN A 114 -4.56 -4.68 13.47
C ASN A 114 -5.91 -4.55 12.73
N GLN A 115 -6.19 -3.41 12.10
CA GLN A 115 -7.48 -3.11 11.44
C GLN A 115 -7.35 -2.97 9.92
N THR A 116 -6.21 -3.34 9.33
CA THR A 116 -5.94 -3.19 7.88
C THR A 116 -6.92 -3.98 7.00
N ASN A 117 -7.54 -5.05 7.52
CA ASN A 117 -8.56 -5.81 6.80
C ASN A 117 -9.89 -5.04 6.62
N ALA A 118 -10.15 -4.02 7.44
CA ALA A 118 -11.31 -3.15 7.30
C ALA A 118 -11.13 -2.12 6.17
N PHE A 119 -9.88 -1.79 5.81
CA PHE A 119 -9.57 -0.80 4.79
C PHE A 119 -9.55 -1.42 3.39
N ARG A 120 -10.74 -1.82 2.94
CA ARG A 120 -10.99 -2.38 1.61
C ARG A 120 -12.28 -1.81 1.05
N GLY A 121 -12.30 -1.58 -0.25
CA GLY A 121 -13.47 -1.04 -0.91
C GLY A 121 -13.43 -1.27 -2.41
N ARG A 122 -14.51 -0.88 -3.05
CA ARG A 122 -14.62 -0.81 -4.50
C ARG A 122 -14.94 0.62 -4.87
N ILE A 123 -14.31 1.11 -5.92
CA ILE A 123 -14.55 2.43 -6.50
C ILE A 123 -14.93 2.27 -7.96
N VAL A 124 -15.85 3.10 -8.41
CA VAL A 124 -16.24 3.21 -9.82
C VAL A 124 -15.60 4.49 -10.32
N PHE A 125 -14.65 4.39 -11.25
CA PHE A 125 -14.03 5.56 -11.85
C PHE A 125 -14.90 6.12 -12.98
N PRO A 126 -15.14 7.43 -13.05
CA PRO A 126 -15.79 8.04 -14.22
C PRO A 126 -15.09 7.72 -15.54
N LYS A 127 -13.75 7.59 -15.52
CA LYS A 127 -12.96 7.18 -16.68
C LYS A 127 -11.95 6.11 -16.30
N GLU A 128 -11.96 4.99 -17.02
CA GLU A 128 -11.14 3.82 -16.67
C GLU A 128 -9.63 4.04 -16.90
N PRO A 129 -8.78 3.90 -15.87
CA PRO A 129 -7.33 4.10 -16.01
C PRO A 129 -6.60 2.89 -16.62
N ARG A 130 -7.23 1.72 -16.80
CA ARG A 130 -6.61 0.45 -17.29
C ARG A 130 -6.50 0.33 -18.81
N ILE A 131 -5.29 0.06 -19.34
CA ILE A 131 -5.03 -0.03 -20.80
C ILE A 131 -5.43 -1.40 -21.35
N LYS A 132 -5.22 -2.43 -20.52
CA LYS A 132 -5.54 -3.79 -20.91
C LYS A 132 -7.06 -3.95 -20.87
N GLY A 133 -7.61 -4.32 -22.01
CA GLY A 133 -9.00 -4.73 -22.12
C GLY A 133 -9.33 -5.85 -21.16
N GLU A 134 -10.43 -5.69 -20.45
CA GLU A 134 -11.00 -6.78 -19.66
C GLU A 134 -11.94 -7.60 -20.56
N THR A 135 -12.00 -8.90 -20.33
CA THR A 135 -12.99 -9.75 -20.99
C THR A 135 -13.97 -10.21 -19.93
N VAL A 136 -15.23 -9.84 -20.11
CA VAL A 136 -16.31 -10.07 -19.15
C VAL A 136 -17.23 -11.14 -19.73
N LEU A 137 -17.40 -12.25 -19.02
CA LEU A 137 -18.42 -13.24 -19.35
C LEU A 137 -19.73 -12.83 -18.71
N VAL A 138 -20.80 -12.74 -19.50
CA VAL A 138 -22.15 -12.44 -19.02
C VAL A 138 -23.02 -13.67 -19.23
N PHE A 139 -23.46 -14.28 -18.13
CA PHE A 139 -24.40 -15.40 -18.14
C PHE A 139 -25.82 -14.87 -18.04
N ALA A 140 -26.55 -14.90 -19.15
CA ALA A 140 -27.96 -14.52 -19.24
C ALA A 140 -28.65 -15.44 -20.25
N GLU A 141 -29.84 -15.92 -19.91
CA GLU A 141 -30.60 -16.79 -20.79
C GLU A 141 -31.12 -16.03 -22.01
N GLN A 142 -31.02 -16.65 -23.19
CA GLN A 142 -31.41 -16.03 -24.45
C GLN A 142 -32.91 -15.71 -24.43
N GLY A 143 -33.28 -14.50 -24.90
CA GLY A 143 -34.67 -14.03 -24.90
C GLY A 143 -35.12 -13.32 -23.62
N THR A 144 -34.28 -13.24 -22.59
CA THR A 144 -34.55 -12.41 -21.40
C THR A 144 -34.20 -10.94 -21.63
N GLU A 145 -34.87 -10.04 -20.91
CA GLU A 145 -34.55 -8.59 -20.94
C GLU A 145 -33.11 -8.32 -20.52
N ALA A 146 -32.57 -9.12 -19.61
CA ALA A 146 -31.18 -9.06 -19.17
C ALA A 146 -30.18 -9.38 -20.29
N ALA A 147 -30.47 -10.38 -21.13
CA ALA A 147 -29.63 -10.68 -22.30
C ALA A 147 -29.67 -9.52 -23.31
N ALA A 148 -30.86 -8.99 -23.61
CA ALA A 148 -31.01 -7.83 -24.50
C ALA A 148 -30.27 -6.59 -23.97
N ALA A 149 -30.34 -6.34 -22.66
CA ALA A 149 -29.59 -5.25 -22.02
C ALA A 149 -28.07 -5.45 -22.10
N ALA A 150 -27.58 -6.67 -21.89
CA ALA A 150 -26.16 -6.99 -22.04
C ALA A 150 -25.66 -6.77 -23.48
N HIS A 151 -26.46 -7.14 -24.48
CA HIS A 151 -26.14 -6.88 -25.89
C HIS A 151 -26.08 -5.37 -26.21
N ARG A 152 -27.07 -4.60 -25.73
CA ARG A 152 -27.05 -3.13 -25.85
C ARG A 152 -25.82 -2.51 -25.19
N ALA A 153 -25.45 -2.99 -24.00
CA ALA A 153 -24.24 -2.53 -23.32
C ALA A 153 -22.96 -2.89 -24.11
N ALA A 154 -22.92 -4.05 -24.75
CA ALA A 154 -21.81 -4.44 -25.62
C ALA A 154 -21.66 -3.54 -26.84
N GLU A 155 -22.77 -3.17 -27.48
CA GLU A 155 -22.76 -2.21 -28.59
C GLU A 155 -22.27 -0.83 -28.13
N GLN A 156 -22.70 -0.37 -26.95
CA GLN A 156 -22.25 0.91 -26.37
C GLN A 156 -20.74 0.90 -26.04
N LEU A 157 -20.21 -0.20 -25.52
CA LEU A 157 -18.78 -0.33 -25.24
C LEU A 157 -17.95 -0.35 -26.54
N GLN A 158 -18.46 -1.00 -27.58
CA GLN A 158 -17.83 -0.98 -28.90
C GLN A 158 -17.86 0.43 -29.51
N ALA A 159 -18.99 1.13 -29.42
CA ALA A 159 -19.14 2.50 -29.93
C ALA A 159 -18.25 3.52 -29.20
N SER A 160 -18.06 3.33 -27.89
CA SER A 160 -17.16 4.17 -27.07
C SER A 160 -15.67 3.82 -27.24
N GLY A 161 -15.35 2.76 -28.01
CA GLY A 161 -13.99 2.31 -28.23
C GLY A 161 -13.31 1.77 -26.97
N SER A 162 -14.08 1.29 -25.99
CA SER A 162 -13.51 0.65 -24.81
C SER A 162 -12.79 -0.63 -25.21
N SER A 163 -11.66 -0.89 -24.57
CA SER A 163 -10.90 -2.14 -24.77
C SER A 163 -11.61 -3.38 -24.19
N THR A 164 -12.72 -3.19 -23.48
CA THR A 164 -13.44 -4.27 -22.79
C THR A 164 -14.35 -5.04 -23.73
N GLN A 165 -14.25 -6.36 -23.73
CA GLN A 165 -15.08 -7.26 -24.54
C GLN A 165 -16.08 -8.01 -23.65
N LEU A 166 -17.35 -7.97 -24.04
CA LEU A 166 -18.43 -8.76 -23.43
C LEU A 166 -18.70 -10.00 -24.26
N ILE A 167 -18.72 -11.16 -23.61
CA ILE A 167 -19.15 -12.43 -24.20
C ILE A 167 -20.40 -12.86 -23.46
N ILE A 168 -21.52 -12.89 -24.18
CA ILE A 168 -22.84 -13.15 -23.63
C ILE A 168 -23.25 -14.56 -24.01
N GLY A 169 -23.73 -15.35 -23.06
CA GLY A 169 -24.16 -16.72 -23.31
C GLY A 169 -25.08 -17.26 -22.23
N GLY A 170 -25.85 -18.27 -22.60
CA GLY A 170 -26.79 -18.95 -21.71
C GLY A 170 -26.15 -20.13 -20.99
N SER A 171 -26.94 -21.19 -20.80
CA SER A 171 -26.55 -22.40 -20.10
C SER A 171 -25.51 -23.23 -20.87
N GLU A 172 -25.49 -23.13 -22.20
CA GLU A 172 -24.52 -23.74 -23.10
C GLU A 172 -23.09 -23.28 -22.78
N MET A 173 -22.92 -21.97 -22.56
CA MET A 173 -21.63 -21.35 -22.29
C MET A 173 -21.06 -21.79 -20.93
N ILE A 174 -21.88 -22.26 -20.00
CA ILE A 174 -21.41 -22.79 -18.70
C ILE A 174 -20.53 -24.03 -18.93
N THR A 175 -20.93 -24.90 -19.86
CA THR A 175 -20.18 -26.12 -20.17
C THR A 175 -18.88 -25.82 -20.93
N ASP A 176 -18.92 -24.85 -21.84
CA ASP A 176 -17.73 -24.37 -22.55
C ASP A 176 -16.75 -23.63 -21.62
N ALA A 177 -17.27 -22.88 -20.64
CA ALA A 177 -16.47 -22.24 -19.61
C ALA A 177 -15.83 -23.26 -18.66
N ALA A 178 -16.52 -24.36 -18.36
CA ALA A 178 -16.00 -25.44 -17.53
C ALA A 178 -14.89 -26.22 -18.23
N SER A 179 -15.04 -26.44 -19.55
CA SER A 179 -14.07 -27.14 -20.40
C SER A 179 -12.93 -26.25 -20.89
N GLY A 180 -12.98 -24.94 -20.64
CA GLY A 180 -11.92 -24.00 -21.00
C GLY A 180 -11.90 -23.60 -22.49
N ARG A 181 -13.02 -23.79 -23.21
CA ARG A 181 -13.16 -23.37 -24.61
C ARG A 181 -13.43 -21.88 -24.78
N VAL A 182 -13.80 -21.20 -23.70
CA VAL A 182 -14.00 -19.74 -23.69
C VAL A 182 -12.66 -18.99 -23.66
N PRO A 183 -12.59 -17.79 -24.27
CA PRO A 183 -11.40 -16.92 -24.19
C PRO A 183 -11.04 -16.56 -22.74
N ALA A 184 -9.80 -16.10 -22.53
CA ALA A 184 -9.34 -15.69 -21.21
C ALA A 184 -10.16 -14.50 -20.67
N TYR A 185 -10.89 -14.72 -19.58
CA TYR A 185 -11.73 -13.71 -18.93
C TYR A 185 -11.17 -13.25 -17.58
N THR A 186 -11.50 -12.01 -17.24
CA THR A 186 -11.10 -11.34 -16.00
C THR A 186 -12.26 -11.12 -15.05
N ARG A 187 -13.50 -11.06 -15.54
CA ARG A 187 -14.70 -10.85 -14.72
C ARG A 187 -15.87 -11.69 -15.23
N VAL A 188 -16.82 -11.96 -14.34
CA VAL A 188 -18.04 -12.71 -14.63
C VAL A 188 -19.24 -11.97 -14.04
N LEU A 189 -20.28 -11.84 -14.84
CA LEU A 189 -21.59 -11.28 -14.50
C LEU A 189 -22.65 -12.35 -14.80
N CYS A 190 -23.71 -12.40 -13.99
CA CYS A 190 -24.72 -13.44 -14.11
C CYS A 190 -26.11 -12.89 -13.74
N THR A 191 -27.17 -13.46 -14.31
CA THR A 191 -28.52 -13.27 -13.76
C THR A 191 -28.74 -14.16 -12.52
N THR A 192 -29.54 -13.71 -11.55
CA THR A 192 -29.80 -14.47 -10.32
C THR A 192 -30.40 -15.85 -10.62
N ALA A 193 -31.21 -15.97 -11.67
CA ALA A 193 -31.79 -17.25 -12.12
C ALA A 193 -30.72 -18.29 -12.51
N MET A 194 -29.61 -17.87 -13.11
CA MET A 194 -28.54 -18.75 -13.58
C MET A 194 -27.47 -19.03 -12.52
N LEU A 195 -27.47 -18.28 -11.41
CA LEU A 195 -26.48 -18.38 -10.35
C LEU A 195 -26.35 -19.81 -9.75
N PRO A 196 -27.44 -20.56 -9.50
CA PRO A 196 -27.35 -21.93 -8.99
C PRO A 196 -26.64 -22.87 -9.96
N ALA A 197 -26.97 -22.80 -11.26
CA ALA A 197 -26.33 -23.63 -12.29
C ALA A 197 -24.83 -23.33 -12.43
N LEU A 198 -24.49 -22.03 -12.42
CA LEU A 198 -23.11 -21.57 -12.47
C LEU A 198 -22.30 -22.01 -11.26
N SER A 199 -22.89 -21.91 -10.06
CA SER A 199 -22.21 -22.31 -8.82
C SER A 199 -21.90 -23.81 -8.80
N LYS A 200 -22.83 -24.66 -9.29
CA LYS A 200 -22.62 -26.11 -9.34
C LYS A 200 -21.52 -26.51 -10.33
N ALA A 201 -21.51 -25.92 -11.52
CA ALA A 201 -20.60 -26.31 -12.59
C ALA A 201 -19.21 -25.65 -12.49
N LEU A 202 -19.16 -24.39 -12.08
CA LEU A 202 -17.93 -23.57 -12.15
C LEU A 202 -17.34 -23.21 -10.78
N ALA A 203 -17.89 -23.67 -9.66
CA ALA A 203 -17.31 -23.41 -8.33
C ALA A 203 -15.82 -23.78 -8.23
N ARG A 204 -15.43 -24.92 -8.80
CA ARG A 204 -14.04 -25.39 -8.74
C ARG A 204 -13.08 -24.52 -9.56
N THR A 205 -13.55 -23.88 -10.62
CA THR A 205 -12.73 -23.07 -11.53
C THR A 205 -12.75 -21.58 -11.14
N LEU A 206 -13.93 -21.02 -10.88
CA LEU A 206 -14.11 -19.60 -10.55
C LEU A 206 -13.80 -19.27 -9.09
N GLY A 207 -13.95 -20.23 -8.17
CA GLY A 207 -13.72 -20.05 -6.74
C GLY A 207 -12.29 -19.61 -6.41
N PRO A 208 -11.26 -20.41 -6.75
CA PRO A 208 -9.85 -20.06 -6.49
C PRO A 208 -9.40 -18.76 -7.17
N ARG A 209 -10.02 -18.41 -8.31
CA ARG A 209 -9.74 -17.18 -9.05
C ARG A 209 -10.46 -15.95 -8.50
N GLY A 210 -11.39 -16.12 -7.55
CA GLY A 210 -12.19 -15.02 -6.99
C GLY A 210 -13.20 -14.42 -7.97
N LEU A 211 -13.50 -15.11 -9.08
CA LEU A 211 -14.35 -14.62 -10.17
C LEU A 211 -15.82 -15.02 -10.04
N MET A 212 -16.17 -15.79 -9.01
CA MET A 212 -17.55 -16.23 -8.78
C MET A 212 -18.50 -15.02 -8.66
N PRO A 213 -19.62 -14.93 -9.41
CA PRO A 213 -20.57 -13.85 -9.20
C PRO A 213 -21.26 -13.95 -7.82
N SER A 214 -21.64 -12.79 -7.29
CA SER A 214 -22.31 -12.65 -5.99
C SER A 214 -23.20 -11.40 -5.99
N THR A 215 -24.38 -11.52 -5.36
CA THR A 215 -25.33 -10.42 -5.14
C THR A 215 -24.70 -9.30 -4.31
N LYS A 216 -23.94 -9.64 -3.26
CA LYS A 216 -23.22 -8.65 -2.43
C LYS A 216 -22.18 -7.83 -3.20
N ARG A 217 -21.63 -8.38 -4.29
CA ARG A 217 -20.70 -7.67 -5.17
C ARG A 217 -21.39 -6.92 -6.31
N GLY A 218 -22.72 -7.01 -6.44
CA GLY A 218 -23.45 -6.46 -7.58
C GLY A 218 -23.10 -7.15 -8.90
N THR A 219 -22.70 -8.43 -8.84
CA THR A 219 -22.31 -9.23 -10.02
C THR A 219 -23.29 -10.36 -10.31
N ALA A 220 -24.37 -10.43 -9.52
CA ALA A 220 -25.57 -11.20 -9.82
C ALA A 220 -26.73 -10.20 -9.80
N VAL A 221 -27.44 -10.08 -10.92
CA VAL A 221 -28.52 -9.09 -11.14
C VAL A 221 -29.82 -9.81 -11.49
N GLU A 222 -30.96 -9.20 -11.18
CA GLU A 222 -32.28 -9.77 -11.48
C GLU A 222 -32.85 -9.18 -12.77
N ASP A 223 -32.81 -7.86 -12.90
CA ASP A 223 -33.47 -7.14 -13.98
C ASP A 223 -32.53 -6.68 -15.10
N GLY A 224 -33.12 -6.35 -16.26
CA GLY A 224 -32.38 -5.86 -17.43
C GLY A 224 -31.72 -4.50 -17.23
N GLU A 225 -32.35 -3.58 -16.49
CA GLU A 225 -31.72 -2.27 -16.20
C GLU A 225 -30.52 -2.38 -15.26
N GLU A 226 -30.61 -3.26 -14.27
CA GLU A 226 -29.50 -3.55 -13.36
C GLU A 226 -28.32 -4.19 -14.08
N MET A 227 -28.58 -4.99 -15.12
CA MET A 227 -27.54 -5.58 -15.96
C MET A 227 -26.67 -4.50 -16.61
N GLN A 228 -27.28 -3.47 -17.20
CA GLN A 228 -26.53 -2.39 -17.85
C GLN A 228 -25.65 -1.63 -16.84
N ARG A 229 -26.22 -1.28 -15.67
CA ARG A 229 -25.47 -0.63 -14.59
C ARG A 229 -24.35 -1.52 -14.06
N ALA A 230 -24.59 -2.82 -13.91
CA ALA A 230 -23.60 -3.77 -13.42
C ALA A 230 -22.43 -3.92 -14.41
N VAL A 231 -22.70 -3.90 -15.72
CA VAL A 231 -21.65 -3.87 -16.76
C VAL A 231 -20.80 -2.60 -16.63
N GLU A 232 -21.41 -1.41 -16.56
CA GLU A 232 -20.68 -0.14 -16.40
C GLU A 232 -19.82 -0.12 -15.13
N GLN A 233 -20.39 -0.57 -14.01
CA GLN A 233 -19.66 -0.69 -12.73
C GLN A 233 -18.57 -1.76 -12.76
N LEU A 234 -18.68 -2.79 -13.60
CA LEU A 234 -17.62 -3.81 -13.75
C LEU A 234 -16.45 -3.29 -14.56
N VAL A 235 -16.73 -2.61 -15.67
CA VAL A 235 -15.72 -2.00 -16.55
C VAL A 235 -14.89 -0.97 -15.78
N THR A 236 -15.58 -0.04 -15.13
CA THR A 236 -14.96 1.09 -14.42
C THR A 236 -14.59 0.79 -12.97
N GLY A 237 -15.11 -0.32 -12.42
CA GLY A 237 -14.92 -0.73 -11.05
C GLY A 237 -13.51 -1.24 -10.77
N VAL A 238 -12.86 -0.64 -9.78
CA VAL A 238 -11.57 -1.09 -9.26
C VAL A 238 -11.72 -1.41 -7.77
N ASP A 239 -11.25 -2.59 -7.38
CA ASP A 239 -11.16 -2.98 -5.98
C ASP A 239 -9.86 -2.39 -5.41
N TRP A 240 -9.96 -1.62 -4.33
CA TRP A 240 -8.80 -1.06 -3.64
C TRP A 240 -8.65 -1.67 -2.25
N ARG A 241 -7.40 -1.78 -1.81
CA ARG A 241 -7.03 -2.33 -0.51
C ARG A 241 -5.93 -1.50 0.10
N GLY A 242 -6.05 -1.24 1.41
CA GLY A 242 -4.97 -0.69 2.21
C GLY A 242 -3.91 -1.73 2.52
N ASP A 243 -2.66 -1.33 2.38
CA ASP A 243 -1.51 -2.11 2.84
C ASP A 243 -1.49 -2.20 4.38
N ARG A 244 -0.64 -3.09 4.89
CA ARG A 244 -0.40 -3.20 6.34
C ARG A 244 0.10 -1.89 6.97
N THR A 245 0.78 -1.08 6.18
CA THR A 245 1.32 0.23 6.57
C THR A 245 0.28 1.37 6.49
N GLY A 246 -0.97 1.07 6.12
CA GLY A 246 -2.01 2.09 5.95
C GLY A 246 -1.88 2.89 4.65
N VAL A 247 -1.16 2.39 3.64
CA VAL A 247 -1.06 3.06 2.34
C VAL A 247 -2.03 2.42 1.35
N VAL A 248 -2.90 3.23 0.75
CA VAL A 248 -3.73 2.84 -0.40
C VAL A 248 -3.04 3.28 -1.66
N ARG A 249 -2.82 2.35 -2.58
CA ARG A 249 -2.31 2.63 -3.92
C ARG A 249 -3.44 2.42 -4.92
N GLY A 250 -3.64 3.37 -5.81
CA GLY A 250 -4.64 3.26 -6.87
C GLY A 250 -4.18 3.98 -8.13
N ALA A 251 -4.29 3.32 -9.28
CA ALA A 251 -4.09 3.96 -10.57
C ALA A 251 -5.28 4.91 -10.84
N VAL A 252 -5.01 6.20 -11.03
CA VAL A 252 -6.05 7.24 -11.19
C VAL A 252 -6.15 7.79 -12.60
N GLY A 253 -5.11 7.64 -13.43
CA GLY A 253 -5.14 8.16 -14.79
C GLY A 253 -3.91 7.86 -15.61
N ARG A 254 -3.80 8.54 -16.75
CA ARG A 254 -2.70 8.44 -17.71
C ARG A 254 -2.38 9.82 -18.29
N ILE A 255 -1.29 9.89 -19.06
CA ILE A 255 -0.87 11.11 -19.77
C ILE A 255 -1.97 11.66 -20.68
N ALA A 256 -2.72 10.75 -21.33
CA ALA A 256 -3.78 11.12 -22.27
C ALA A 256 -5.03 11.73 -21.60
N PHE A 257 -5.13 11.72 -20.27
CA PHE A 257 -6.33 12.21 -19.59
C PHE A 257 -6.32 13.74 -19.54
N SER A 258 -7.53 14.30 -19.67
CA SER A 258 -7.73 15.73 -19.40
C SER A 258 -7.56 16.00 -17.91
N GLU A 259 -7.33 17.25 -17.56
CA GLU A 259 -7.24 17.67 -16.16
C GLU A 259 -8.56 17.41 -15.41
N ALA A 260 -9.69 17.72 -16.04
CA ALA A 260 -11.01 17.48 -15.47
C ALA A 260 -11.28 15.98 -15.22
N ASP A 261 -10.91 15.11 -16.15
CA ASP A 261 -11.06 13.65 -15.99
C ASP A 261 -10.19 13.14 -14.84
N LEU A 262 -8.94 13.62 -14.75
CA LEU A 262 -8.02 13.23 -13.69
C LEU A 262 -8.51 13.71 -12.32
N GLN A 263 -9.00 14.94 -12.23
CA GLN A 263 -9.55 15.50 -10.99
C GLN A 263 -10.76 14.69 -10.50
N LYS A 264 -11.71 14.36 -11.40
CA LYS A 264 -12.86 13.52 -11.07
C LYS A 264 -12.44 12.15 -10.54
N ASN A 265 -11.44 11.52 -11.18
CA ASN A 265 -10.94 10.22 -10.74
C ASN A 265 -10.24 10.29 -9.37
N VAL A 266 -9.40 11.32 -9.15
CA VAL A 266 -8.72 11.52 -7.86
C VAL A 266 -9.73 11.78 -6.76
N GLN A 267 -10.74 12.63 -7.01
CA GLN A 267 -11.79 12.92 -6.06
C GLN A 267 -12.61 11.67 -5.72
N ALA A 268 -13.01 10.87 -6.71
CA ALA A 268 -13.73 9.61 -6.49
C ALA A 268 -12.94 8.62 -5.60
N LEU A 269 -11.62 8.52 -5.79
CA LEU A 269 -10.76 7.68 -4.95
C LEU A 269 -10.64 8.26 -3.53
N LEU A 270 -10.44 9.56 -3.38
CA LEU A 270 -10.35 10.21 -2.07
C LEU A 270 -11.64 10.08 -1.27
N ASP A 271 -12.79 10.36 -1.88
CA ASP A 271 -14.10 10.29 -1.24
C ASP A 271 -14.39 8.88 -0.74
N ALA A 272 -14.11 7.86 -1.55
CA ALA A 272 -14.28 6.46 -1.16
C ALA A 272 -13.35 6.04 0.00
N VAL A 273 -12.11 6.53 0.00
CA VAL A 273 -11.13 6.26 1.07
C VAL A 273 -11.54 6.99 2.35
N ILE A 274 -12.04 8.22 2.25
CA ILE A 274 -12.54 9.00 3.39
C ILE A 274 -13.79 8.35 4.00
N GLU A 275 -14.75 7.93 3.18
CA GLU A 275 -15.96 7.23 3.65
C GLU A 275 -15.59 5.99 4.47
N LYS A 276 -14.66 5.18 3.97
CA LYS A 276 -14.18 4.00 4.70
C LYS A 276 -13.35 4.35 5.92
N ALA A 277 -12.55 5.42 5.88
CA ALA A 277 -11.77 5.89 7.03
C ALA A 277 -12.69 6.36 8.17
N VAL A 278 -13.76 7.09 7.86
CA VAL A 278 -14.76 7.56 8.84
C VAL A 278 -15.53 6.38 9.44
N SER A 279 -15.88 5.37 8.64
CA SER A 279 -16.56 4.17 9.14
C SER A 279 -15.68 3.25 10.01
N GLY A 280 -14.35 3.35 9.84
CA GLY A 280 -13.37 2.47 10.49
C GLY A 280 -12.72 3.06 11.75
N LEU A 281 -12.40 4.36 11.76
CA LEU A 281 -11.77 5.05 12.90
C LEU A 281 -12.09 6.55 12.90
N ALA A 282 -12.80 7.01 13.94
CA ALA A 282 -12.91 8.44 14.25
C ALA A 282 -11.53 9.01 14.59
N GLY A 283 -10.97 9.85 13.71
CA GLY A 283 -9.71 10.58 13.96
C GLY A 283 -8.57 10.37 12.95
N THR A 284 -8.81 9.68 11.82
CA THR A 284 -7.76 9.39 10.83
C THR A 284 -7.35 10.65 10.05
N LYS A 285 -6.09 11.08 10.18
CA LYS A 285 -5.48 12.08 9.30
C LYS A 285 -5.12 11.41 7.97
N THR A 286 -5.61 11.97 6.86
CA THR A 286 -5.35 11.47 5.50
C THR A 286 -4.39 12.42 4.80
N SER A 287 -3.23 11.93 4.39
CA SER A 287 -2.30 12.68 3.53
C SER A 287 -2.18 11.96 2.19
N ALA A 288 -2.52 12.66 1.10
CA ALA A 288 -2.44 12.12 -0.24
C ALA A 288 -1.15 12.59 -0.93
N HIS A 289 -0.38 11.66 -1.47
CA HIS A 289 0.80 11.91 -2.28
C HIS A 289 0.59 11.33 -3.68
N VAL A 290 0.71 12.18 -4.71
CA VAL A 290 0.66 11.72 -6.12
C VAL A 290 2.06 11.24 -6.49
N VAL A 291 2.20 10.00 -6.95
CA VAL A 291 3.48 9.45 -7.39
C VAL A 291 3.31 8.94 -8.82
N ALA A 292 4.06 9.52 -9.75
CA ALA A 292 4.11 8.98 -11.11
C ALA A 292 4.79 7.60 -11.11
N GLY A 293 4.12 6.60 -11.67
CA GLY A 293 4.55 5.22 -11.69
C GLY A 293 5.74 4.97 -12.62
N TYR A 294 6.94 5.10 -12.07
CA TYR A 294 7.87 3.98 -12.06
C TYR A 294 8.06 3.60 -10.60
N ALA A 295 8.26 2.31 -10.33
CA ALA A 295 8.89 1.86 -9.10
C ALA A 295 10.31 2.45 -9.03
N ARG A 296 10.43 3.74 -8.74
CA ARG A 296 11.56 4.22 -7.97
C ARG A 296 11.25 3.73 -6.58
N ASP A 297 12.06 2.79 -6.13
CA ASP A 297 12.18 2.44 -4.75
C ASP A 297 12.15 3.72 -3.91
N THR A 298 10.98 4.06 -3.36
CA THR A 298 10.91 5.00 -2.26
C THR A 298 11.58 4.23 -1.12
N GLU A 299 12.88 4.45 -0.94
CA GLU A 299 13.60 4.06 0.26
C GLU A 299 12.86 4.71 1.43
N SER A 300 12.08 3.91 2.16
CA SER A 300 11.50 4.36 3.41
C SER A 300 12.63 4.43 4.42
N VAL A 301 12.98 5.64 4.83
CA VAL A 301 13.94 5.88 5.90
C VAL A 301 13.14 5.91 7.20
N ASP A 302 13.53 5.08 8.17
CA ASP A 302 12.91 5.07 9.49
C ASP A 302 13.22 6.38 10.23
N ALA A 303 12.45 6.69 11.29
CA ALA A 303 12.57 7.91 12.09
C ALA A 303 13.96 8.16 12.75
N GLN A 304 14.91 7.24 12.55
CA GLN A 304 16.29 7.26 13.04
C GLN A 304 17.33 7.41 11.92
N GLY A 305 16.90 7.68 10.68
CA GLY A 305 17.82 7.96 9.55
C GLY A 305 18.57 6.73 9.03
N GLN A 306 18.26 5.52 9.50
CA GLN A 306 18.88 4.30 8.99
C GLN A 306 18.16 3.80 7.73
N LYS A 307 18.95 3.47 6.71
CA LYS A 307 18.49 2.82 5.49
C LYS A 307 18.00 1.41 5.82
N VAL A 308 16.69 1.18 5.72
CA VAL A 308 16.15 -0.17 5.85
C VAL A 308 16.40 -0.93 4.55
N ALA A 309 17.31 -1.90 4.58
CA ALA A 309 17.53 -2.80 3.45
C ALA A 309 16.25 -3.61 3.18
N LYS A 310 15.69 -3.51 1.97
CA LYS A 310 14.52 -4.29 1.55
C LYS A 310 14.87 -5.78 1.53
N ARG A 311 14.15 -6.57 2.34
CA ARG A 311 14.12 -8.03 2.19
C ARG A 311 13.43 -8.36 0.86
N THR A 312 14.20 -8.84 -0.10
CA THR A 312 13.68 -9.34 -1.39
C THR A 312 12.72 -10.53 -1.15
N PRO A 313 11.80 -10.82 -2.09
CA PRO A 313 10.87 -11.96 -1.97
C PRO A 313 11.55 -13.31 -1.70
N GLY A 314 12.81 -13.47 -2.12
CA GLY A 314 13.63 -14.67 -1.85
C GLY A 314 14.09 -14.82 -0.39
N ALA A 315 14.12 -13.73 0.39
CA ALA A 315 14.47 -13.75 1.81
C ALA A 315 13.29 -14.16 2.72
N LEU A 316 12.05 -14.03 2.25
CA LEU A 316 10.83 -14.46 2.96
C LEU A 316 10.57 -15.97 2.87
N LYS A 317 11.27 -16.70 1.99
CA LYS A 317 11.10 -18.14 1.80
C LYS A 317 12.04 -19.00 2.65
N ARG A 318 12.96 -18.38 3.41
CA ARG A 318 14.02 -19.05 4.20
C ARG A 318 14.03 -18.66 5.69
N ALA A 319 13.00 -17.95 6.16
CA ALA A 319 12.74 -17.71 7.58
C ALA A 319 11.41 -18.36 7.95
#